data_AF-A0A7C7UZU9-F1
#
_entry.id   AF-A0A7C7UZU9-F1
#
_cell.length_a   1.000
_cell.length_b   1.000
_cell.length_c   1.000
_cell.angle_alpha   90.00
_cell.angle_beta   90.00
_cell.angle_gamma   90.00
#
_symmetry.space_group_name_H-M   'P 1'
#
loop_
_entity.id
_entity.type
_entity.pdbx_description
1 polymer ?
#
loop_
_entity_poly.entity_id
_entity_poly.type
_entity_poly.pdbx_seq_one_letter_code
_entity_poly.pdbx_strand_id
1 'polypeptide(L)'
;MNKPIMTKATAVWLVDNTTLSFKQIGEFCGLHELEIQGIADGDVATGVKGFDPIVNNQLTQDEIDTATANPSYRLKLKFNAAAVGEEKRRGPRYTPLSKRQDRP
;
A
#
# COMPACT_ATOMS: atom_id res chain seq x y z
N MET A 1 -11.55 1.20 -3.60
CA MET A 1 -10.88 1.34 -2.29
C MET A 1 -9.46 1.83 -2.55
N ASN A 2 -9.01 2.90 -1.89
CA ASN A 2 -7.61 3.30 -1.96
C ASN A 2 -6.75 2.26 -1.24
N LYS A 3 -5.61 1.92 -1.83
CA LYS A 3 -4.62 0.98 -1.28
C LYS A 3 -3.44 1.79 -0.72
N PRO A 4 -2.71 1.27 0.28
CA PRO A 4 -1.51 1.91 0.74
C PRO A 4 -0.49 2.02 -0.40
N ILE A 5 0.34 3.06 -0.36
CA ILE A 5 1.54 3.12 -1.20
C ILE A 5 2.49 2.00 -0.77
N MET A 6 3.24 1.44 -1.73
CA MET A 6 4.17 0.33 -1.48
C MET A 6 3.49 -0.88 -0.82
N THR A 7 2.36 -1.35 -1.37
CA THR A 7 1.50 -2.39 -0.80
C THR A 7 2.26 -3.62 -0.29
N LYS A 8 3.19 -4.16 -1.08
CA LYS A 8 3.96 -5.36 -0.71
C LYS A 8 4.92 -5.10 0.46
N ALA A 9 5.61 -3.97 0.47
CA ALA A 9 6.48 -3.59 1.58
C ALA A 9 5.69 -3.24 2.85
N THR A 10 4.51 -2.66 2.69
CA THR A 10 3.58 -2.40 3.81
C THR A 10 3.07 -3.71 4.39
N ALA A 11 2.74 -4.70 3.55
CA ALA A 11 2.37 -6.03 3.98
C ALA A 11 3.49 -6.72 4.77
N VAL A 12 4.74 -6.66 4.30
CA VAL A 12 5.92 -7.17 5.04
C VAL A 12 5.97 -6.55 6.44
N TRP A 13 5.88 -5.22 6.54
CA TRP A 13 5.93 -4.55 7.83
C TRP A 13 4.76 -4.96 8.75
N LEU A 14 3.53 -5.04 8.23
CA LEU A 14 2.37 -5.43 9.02
C LEU A 14 2.45 -6.86 9.53
N VAL A 15 2.96 -7.80 8.71
CA VAL A 15 3.20 -9.18 9.11
C VAL A 15 4.21 -9.26 10.25
N ASP A 16 5.29 -8.48 10.17
CA ASP A 16 6.38 -8.54 11.15
C ASP A 16 6.09 -7.80 12.47
N ASN A 17 5.24 -6.75 12.44
CA ASN A 17 5.09 -5.81 13.54
C ASN A 17 3.69 -5.80 14.17
N THR A 18 2.75 -6.60 13.66
CA THR A 18 1.37 -6.65 14.18
C THR A 18 0.87 -8.10 14.27
N THR A 19 -0.21 -8.31 15.00
CA THR A 19 -0.91 -9.60 15.09
C THR A 19 -2.15 -9.66 14.20
N LEU A 20 -2.22 -8.81 13.18
CA LEU A 20 -3.32 -8.80 12.22
C LEU A 20 -3.41 -10.11 11.44
N SER A 21 -4.63 -10.53 11.11
CA SER A 21 -4.82 -11.70 10.26
C SER A 21 -4.35 -11.44 8.83
N PHE A 22 -3.93 -12.50 8.13
CA PHE A 22 -3.51 -12.41 6.73
C PHE A 22 -4.62 -11.86 5.83
N LYS A 23 -5.88 -12.19 6.12
CA LYS A 23 -7.04 -11.61 5.47
C LYS A 23 -7.13 -10.09 5.65
N GLN A 24 -6.94 -9.57 6.87
CA GLN A 24 -6.98 -8.11 7.12
C GLN A 24 -5.86 -7.38 6.37
N ILE A 25 -4.64 -7.92 6.40
CA ILE A 25 -3.50 -7.36 5.68
C ILE A 25 -3.73 -7.41 4.16
N GLY A 26 -4.25 -8.53 3.65
CA GLY A 26 -4.59 -8.72 2.24
C GLY A 26 -5.68 -7.76 1.76
N GLU A 27 -6.77 -7.60 2.53
CA GLU A 27 -7.83 -6.65 2.22
C GLU A 27 -7.32 -5.20 2.21
N PHE A 28 -6.45 -4.82 3.14
CA PHE A 28 -5.86 -3.48 3.21
C PHE A 28 -4.87 -3.21 2.08
N CYS A 29 -3.92 -4.11 1.85
CA CYS A 29 -2.89 -3.98 0.82
C CYS A 29 -3.41 -4.32 -0.58
N GLY A 30 -4.60 -4.89 -0.68
CA GLY A 30 -5.19 -5.40 -1.91
C GLY A 30 -4.37 -6.51 -2.55
N LEU A 31 -3.87 -7.42 -1.70
CA LEU A 31 -3.13 -8.64 -2.03
C LEU A 31 -3.96 -9.86 -1.63
N HIS A 32 -3.75 -10.99 -2.28
CA HIS A 32 -4.42 -12.22 -1.89
C HIS A 32 -3.83 -12.76 -0.58
N GLU A 33 -4.64 -13.46 0.22
CA GLU A 33 -4.21 -14.02 1.52
C GLU A 33 -2.99 -14.94 1.39
N LEU A 34 -2.95 -15.77 0.35
CA LEU A 34 -1.78 -16.63 0.03
C LEU A 34 -0.50 -15.84 -0.26
N GLU A 35 -0.59 -14.63 -0.82
CA GLU A 35 0.59 -13.78 -1.01
C GLU A 35 1.10 -13.27 0.35
N ILE A 36 0.21 -12.95 1.28
CA ILE A 36 0.57 -12.54 2.64
C ILE A 36 1.18 -13.71 3.41
N GLN A 37 0.61 -14.91 3.27
CA GLN A 37 1.17 -16.12 3.84
C GLN A 37 2.59 -16.37 3.30
N GLY A 38 2.78 -16.30 1.98
CA GLY A 38 4.12 -16.44 1.40
C GLY A 38 5.09 -15.31 1.79
N ILE A 39 4.61 -14.14 2.23
CA ILE A 39 5.44 -13.11 2.86
C ILE A 39 5.86 -13.54 4.26
N ALA A 40 4.92 -14.02 5.07
CA ALA A 40 5.19 -14.53 6.42
C ALA A 40 6.14 -15.73 6.42
N ASP A 41 6.04 -16.59 5.42
CA ASP A 41 6.91 -17.75 5.22
C ASP A 41 8.31 -17.35 4.68
N GLY A 42 8.46 -16.11 4.17
CA GLY A 42 9.73 -15.58 3.66
C GLY A 42 9.98 -15.80 2.15
N ASP A 43 9.05 -16.42 1.43
CA ASP A 43 9.18 -16.83 0.03
C ASP A 43 8.86 -15.73 -1.00
N VAL A 44 7.87 -14.88 -0.72
CA VAL A 44 7.28 -13.98 -1.73
C VAL A 44 7.94 -12.60 -1.76
N ALA A 45 8.47 -12.12 -0.63
CA ALA A 45 9.04 -10.77 -0.49
C ALA A 45 10.49 -10.77 -0.01
N THR A 46 11.26 -11.81 -0.33
CA THR A 46 12.68 -11.89 0.00
C THR A 46 13.43 -10.63 -0.47
N GLY A 47 14.13 -9.98 0.46
CA GLY A 47 14.89 -8.75 0.18
C GLY A 47 14.07 -7.45 0.14
N VAL A 48 12.75 -7.51 0.35
CA VAL A 48 11.91 -6.31 0.48
C VAL A 48 11.99 -5.80 1.92
N LYS A 49 12.46 -4.57 2.10
CA LYS A 49 12.45 -3.91 3.41
C LYS A 49 11.01 -3.46 3.74
N GLY A 50 10.55 -3.80 4.95
CA GLY A 50 9.24 -3.37 5.44
C GLY A 50 9.04 -1.85 5.38
N PHE A 51 7.87 -1.43 4.94
CA PHE A 51 7.45 -0.02 4.86
C PHE A 51 6.44 0.28 5.96
N ASP A 52 6.87 1.03 6.97
CA ASP A 52 6.04 1.37 8.13
C ASP A 52 4.87 2.30 7.73
N PRO A 53 3.60 1.85 7.84
CA PRO A 53 2.45 2.65 7.47
C PRO A 53 2.12 3.75 8.49
N ILE A 54 2.57 3.65 9.73
CA ILE A 54 2.34 4.67 10.78
C ILE A 54 3.28 5.85 10.56
N VAL A 55 4.59 5.58 10.45
CA VAL A 55 5.61 6.61 10.22
C VAL A 55 5.36 7.36 8.93
N ASN A 56 4.84 6.67 7.90
CA ASN A 56 4.51 7.26 6.61
C ASN A 56 3.08 7.81 6.52
N ASN A 57 2.41 8.06 7.65
CA ASN A 57 1.09 8.70 7.71
C ASN A 57 -0.04 8.00 6.92
N GLN A 58 0.07 6.69 6.70
CA GLN A 58 -0.98 5.89 6.05
C GLN A 58 -1.97 5.26 7.03
N LEU A 59 -1.52 4.96 8.25
CA LEU A 59 -2.32 4.43 9.35
C LEU A 59 -2.04 5.22 10.64
N THR A 60 -2.94 5.09 11.61
CA THR A 60 -2.71 5.50 13.00
C THR A 60 -2.49 4.26 13.86
N GLN A 61 -1.84 4.42 15.02
CA GLN A 61 -1.68 3.33 15.98
C GLN A 61 -3.06 2.79 16.43
N ASP A 62 -3.99 3.69 16.77
CA ASP A 62 -5.36 3.33 17.16
C ASP A 62 -6.10 2.48 16.12
N GLU A 63 -5.85 2.70 14.83
CA GLU A 63 -6.45 1.94 13.73
C GLU A 63 -5.92 0.51 13.71
N ILE A 64 -4.62 0.31 13.99
CA ILE A 64 -4.02 -1.02 14.13
C ILE A 64 -4.53 -1.69 15.41
N ASP A 65 -4.56 -0.99 16.54
CA ASP A 65 -5.01 -1.55 17.82
C ASP A 65 -6.46 -2.02 17.74
N THR A 66 -7.34 -1.24 17.11
CA THR A 66 -8.73 -1.60 16.84
C THR A 66 -8.83 -2.84 15.95
N ALA A 67 -8.01 -2.90 14.90
CA ALA A 67 -7.98 -4.02 13.96
C ALA A 67 -7.43 -5.31 14.58
N THR A 68 -6.43 -5.19 15.46
CA THR A 68 -5.85 -6.30 16.22
C THR A 68 -6.85 -6.87 17.24
N ALA A 69 -7.67 -6.03 17.86
CA ALA A 69 -8.70 -6.48 18.80
C ALA A 69 -9.90 -7.18 18.11
N ASN A 70 -10.07 -7.01 16.79
CA ASN A 70 -11.19 -7.57 16.04
C ASN A 70 -10.77 -8.10 14.66
N PRO A 71 -10.64 -9.44 14.48
CA PRO A 71 -10.26 -10.06 13.21
C PRO A 71 -11.19 -9.75 12.02
N SER A 72 -12.44 -9.33 12.28
CA SER A 72 -13.40 -8.96 11.24
C SER A 72 -13.34 -7.49 10.85
N TYR A 73 -12.54 -6.69 11.55
CA TYR A 73 -12.38 -5.27 11.28
C TYR A 73 -11.55 -5.04 10.02
N ARG A 74 -11.99 -4.10 9.19
CA ARG A 74 -11.31 -3.70 7.95
C ARG A 74 -10.57 -2.39 8.17
N LEU A 75 -9.24 -2.47 8.09
CA LEU A 75 -8.35 -1.31 8.15
C LEU A 75 -8.71 -0.29 7.07
N LYS A 76 -8.64 0.98 7.44
CA LYS A 76 -8.86 2.10 6.53
C LYS A 76 -7.63 3.00 6.51
N LEU A 77 -7.29 3.46 5.31
CA LEU A 77 -6.26 4.49 5.17
C LEU A 77 -6.65 5.75 5.93
N LYS A 78 -5.67 6.34 6.60
CA LYS A 78 -5.78 7.66 7.19
C LYS A 78 -6.19 8.67 6.12
N PHE A 79 -7.19 9.48 6.44
CA PHE A 79 -7.64 10.53 5.53
C PHE A 79 -6.55 11.61 5.41
N ASN A 80 -6.10 11.87 4.18
CA ASN A 80 -5.16 12.95 3.90
C ASN A 80 -5.91 14.19 3.42
N ALA A 81 -6.11 15.16 4.32
CA ALA A 81 -6.79 16.42 4.02
C ALA A 81 -6.08 17.25 2.94
N ALA A 82 -4.76 17.12 2.80
CA ALA A 82 -3.98 17.85 1.80
C ALA A 82 -4.20 17.35 0.37
N ALA A 83 -4.69 16.12 0.20
CA ALA A 83 -4.99 15.53 -1.12
C ALA A 83 -6.39 15.91 -1.65
N VAL A 84 -7.21 16.61 -0.85
CA VAL A 84 -8.55 17.03 -1.23
C VAL A 84 -8.45 18.11 -2.32
N GLY A 85 -9.00 17.82 -3.51
CA GLY A 85 -8.99 18.76 -4.64
C GLY A 85 -7.74 18.65 -5.54
N GLU A 86 -6.79 17.76 -5.24
CA GLU A 86 -5.74 17.43 -6.20
C GLU A 86 -6.32 16.58 -7.34
N GLU A 87 -6.61 17.22 -8.47
CA GLU A 87 -6.89 16.50 -9.71
C GLU A 87 -5.61 15.79 -10.18
N LYS A 88 -5.74 14.52 -10.62
CA LYS A 88 -4.66 13.81 -11.31
C LYS A 88 -4.21 14.66 -12.50
N ARG A 89 -3.06 15.34 -12.37
CA ARG A 89 -2.43 16.02 -13.51
C ARG A 89 -2.20 14.97 -14.59
N ARG A 90 -2.84 15.15 -15.74
CA ARG A 90 -2.55 14.34 -16.92
C ARG A 90 -1.08 14.59 -17.25
N GLY A 91 -0.26 13.55 -17.11
CA GLY A 91 1.17 13.64 -17.36
C GLY A 91 1.47 14.08 -18.80
N PRO A 92 2.74 14.42 -19.10
CA PRO A 92 3.15 14.76 -20.45
C PRO A 92 2.72 13.64 -21.41
N ARG A 93 1.81 13.94 -22.34
CA ARG A 93 1.49 12.98 -23.39
C ARG A 93 2.72 12.86 -24.27
N TYR A 94 3.27 11.65 -24.39
CA TYR A 94 4.34 11.34 -25.33
C TYR A 94 4.01 11.97 -26.70
N THR A 95 4.86 12.88 -27.16
CA THR A 95 4.77 13.37 -28.54
C THR A 95 5.46 12.33 -29.42
N PRO A 96 4.70 11.62 -30.28
CA PRO A 96 5.27 10.57 -31.12
C PRO A 96 6.36 11.12 -32.03
N LEU A 97 7.40 10.33 -32.26
CA LEU A 97 8.55 10.67 -33.10
C LEU A 97 8.11 11.20 -34.48
N SER A 98 7.02 10.65 -35.03
CA SER A 98 6.40 11.08 -36.29
C SER A 98 5.89 12.53 -36.32
N LYS A 99 5.67 13.15 -35.15
CA LYS A 99 5.27 14.55 -35.01
C LYS A 99 6.42 15.46 -34.59
N ARG A 100 7.62 14.93 -34.37
CA ARG A 100 8.82 15.73 -34.22
C ARG A 100 9.26 16.11 -35.63
N GLN A 101 9.12 17.37 -36.02
CA GLN A 101 9.81 17.86 -37.22
C GLN A 101 11.30 17.62 -36.96
N ASP A 102 11.92 16.72 -37.74
CA ASP A 102 13.37 16.59 -37.80
C ASP A 102 13.93 17.98 -38.09
N ARG A 103 14.50 18.63 -37.09
CA ARG A 103 15.39 19.76 -37.31
C ARG A 103 16.81 19.21 -37.27
N PRO A 104 17.58 19.37 -38.37
CA PRO A 104 18.98 18.97 -38.43
C PRO A 104 19.85 19.74 -37.43
#